data_AF-A0A8X7T0U1-F1
#
_entry.id   AF-A0A8X7T0U1-F1
#
_cell.length_a   1.000
_cell.length_b   1.000
_cell.length_c   1.000
_cell.angle_alpha   90.00
_cell.angle_beta   90.00
_cell.angle_gamma   90.00
#
_symmetry.space_group_name_H-M   'P 1'
#
loop_
_entity.id
_entity.type
_entity.pdbx_description
1 polymer ?
#
loop_
_entity_poly.entity_id
_entity_poly.type
_entity_poly.pdbx_seq_one_letter_code
_entity_poly.pdbx_strand_id
1 'polypeptide(L)'
;MFRINTSEWLEGDQIASKPDEFKVVNYELSRSEQCLRLSYAYQHMLIHVLVPRTPVTEGGPLPFETIFIDTITKSWGDPQRTFWRRRGKPQSKDQPEEVHRLEEELDRKGKALLPAVIKEHHSKGSQLFVKLDTDTTTGEVRISVVGETFRDIVHAALPILPASMCPNVPRITLAHIDTYVTCSMADHVLLVDVVIPPATVPIRALIKTFHFPANGKMAAGHAPMVADTLREAYVLSSLPPHPNVMPAPLALITVADQQKSTDIASSNEQRFVGMVLHFFSGGDGDACESWSSSLENGLRHCYEFASGLLHIYSHGFFVDDIAKKNTVLSAPPPNDRMVVIDLEPVTICNNQDGDPAPEVSGHWIASMQGGQLHYSHSEVRTDKNDTIRSELAAMPEAVERLDVFNVGCVMSQLVRCSVEFPWMERCNYDYIHIAGPKMHSHIPIKRDSQIPSAFKDLVRRCCAYDPRDRPLLKEIVEVLKQWA
;
A
#
# COMPACT_ATOMS: atom_id res chain seq x y z
N MET A 1 -1.86 -32.04 10.84
CA MET A 1 -0.54 -31.60 10.37
C MET A 1 -0.72 -30.19 9.83
N PHE A 2 -0.74 -29.21 10.71
CA PHE A 2 -0.90 -27.80 10.37
C PHE A 2 0.45 -27.29 9.86
N ARG A 3 0.65 -27.35 8.54
CA ARG A 3 1.62 -26.43 7.96
C ARG A 3 0.96 -25.06 7.98
N ILE A 4 1.46 -24.15 8.82
CA ILE A 4 1.42 -22.72 8.48
C ILE A 4 2.41 -22.56 7.32
N ASN A 5 2.05 -23.14 6.15
CA ASN A 5 2.87 -23.12 4.96
C ASN A 5 2.60 -21.80 4.29
N THR A 6 3.43 -20.82 4.59
CA THR A 6 3.37 -19.53 3.92
C THR A 6 3.75 -19.60 2.43
N SER A 7 4.01 -20.81 1.88
CA SER A 7 4.31 -21.04 0.47
C SER A 7 3.08 -21.21 -0.43
N GLU A 8 1.87 -21.39 0.11
CA GLU A 8 0.61 -21.49 -0.65
C GLU A 8 -0.15 -20.14 -0.78
N TRP A 9 0.52 -19.02 -0.47
CA TRP A 9 -0.05 -17.66 -0.40
C TRP A 9 -0.50 -17.04 -1.74
N LEU A 10 -0.39 -17.74 -2.87
CA LEU A 10 -0.86 -17.23 -4.17
C LEU A 10 -2.06 -18.00 -4.73
N GLU A 11 -2.26 -19.27 -4.37
CA GLU A 11 -3.42 -20.05 -4.84
C GLU A 11 -4.49 -20.27 -3.75
N GLY A 12 -4.10 -20.41 -2.47
CA GLY A 12 -5.05 -20.57 -1.35
C GLY A 12 -5.61 -19.25 -0.79
N ASP A 13 -4.86 -18.16 -0.90
CA ASP A 13 -5.23 -16.87 -0.31
C ASP A 13 -6.31 -16.12 -1.07
N GLN A 14 -6.58 -16.50 -2.31
CA GLN A 14 -7.68 -15.99 -3.10
C GLN A 14 -8.97 -16.80 -2.92
N ILE A 15 -8.95 -17.88 -2.14
CA ILE A 15 -10.16 -18.66 -1.88
C ILE A 15 -10.85 -18.10 -0.64
N ALA A 16 -12.10 -17.65 -0.80
CA ALA A 16 -12.93 -17.26 0.32
C ALA A 16 -13.18 -18.48 1.21
N SER A 17 -13.06 -18.33 2.54
CA SER A 17 -13.53 -19.37 3.46
C SER A 17 -15.06 -19.40 3.48
N LYS A 18 -15.62 -20.54 3.89
CA LYS A 18 -17.05 -20.58 4.19
C LYS A 18 -17.35 -19.63 5.37
N PRO A 19 -18.55 -19.02 5.43
CA PRO A 19 -18.90 -18.07 6.48
C PRO A 19 -18.72 -18.63 7.91
N ASP A 20 -19.00 -19.91 8.13
CA ASP A 20 -18.91 -20.54 9.45
C ASP A 20 -17.53 -21.16 9.76
N GLU A 21 -16.53 -20.91 8.92
CA GLU A 21 -15.16 -21.37 9.12
C GLU A 21 -14.23 -20.19 9.38
N PHE A 22 -13.49 -20.24 10.49
CA PHE A 22 -12.45 -19.26 10.79
C PHE A 22 -11.29 -19.41 9.81
N LYS A 23 -10.98 -18.34 9.07
CA LYS A 23 -9.77 -18.23 8.23
C LYS A 23 -8.85 -17.16 8.78
N VAL A 24 -7.60 -17.52 9.06
CA VAL A 24 -6.56 -16.53 9.37
C VAL A 24 -6.23 -15.78 8.07
N VAL A 25 -6.32 -14.45 8.09
CA VAL A 25 -6.09 -13.59 6.91
C VAL A 25 -4.97 -12.58 7.11
N ASN A 26 -4.54 -12.34 8.35
CA ASN A 26 -3.34 -11.55 8.66
C ASN A 26 -2.72 -11.97 9.99
N TYR A 27 -1.41 -11.78 10.12
CA TYR A 27 -0.64 -12.07 11.32
C TYR A 27 0.52 -11.09 11.45
N GLU A 28 0.49 -10.22 12.45
CA GLU A 28 1.47 -9.14 12.62
C GLU A 28 1.93 -8.94 14.05
N LEU A 29 3.17 -8.51 14.21
CA LEU A 29 3.82 -8.27 15.50
C LEU A 29 4.43 -6.86 15.52
N SER A 30 4.20 -6.14 16.62
CA SER A 30 4.92 -4.91 16.96
C SER A 30 5.77 -5.13 18.19
N ARG A 31 7.09 -4.92 18.06
CA ARG A 31 8.03 -5.01 19.18
C ARG A 31 7.96 -3.78 20.08
N SER A 32 7.77 -2.58 19.51
CA SER A 32 7.64 -1.34 20.29
C SER A 32 6.40 -1.35 21.16
N GLU A 33 5.29 -1.83 20.63
CA GLU A 33 4.03 -1.94 21.36
C GLU A 33 3.92 -3.24 22.16
N GLN A 34 4.90 -4.13 22.02
CA GLN A 34 4.90 -5.48 22.61
C GLN A 34 3.56 -6.19 22.39
N CYS A 35 3.04 -6.13 21.16
CA CYS A 35 1.70 -6.60 20.84
C CYS A 35 1.69 -7.36 19.52
N LEU A 36 0.84 -8.37 19.45
CA LEU A 36 0.56 -9.12 18.24
C LEU A 36 -0.89 -8.96 17.81
N ARG A 37 -1.15 -8.90 16.51
CA ARG A 37 -2.47 -8.86 15.91
C ARG A 37 -2.67 -10.05 15.00
N LEU A 38 -3.61 -10.92 15.37
CA LEU A 38 -4.07 -12.04 14.57
C LEU A 38 -5.43 -11.70 13.98
N SER A 39 -5.56 -11.71 12.66
CA SER A 39 -6.82 -11.32 11.99
C SER A 39 -7.52 -12.52 11.38
N TYR A 40 -8.82 -12.65 11.65
CA TYR A 40 -9.69 -13.69 11.14
C TYR A 40 -10.76 -13.15 10.22
N ALA A 41 -11.02 -13.83 9.10
CA ALA A 41 -12.30 -13.77 8.42
C ALA A 41 -13.23 -14.83 9.02
N TYR A 42 -14.39 -14.40 9.53
CA TYR A 42 -15.40 -15.28 10.12
C TYR A 42 -16.78 -14.61 10.11
N GLN A 43 -17.82 -15.34 9.72
CA GLN A 43 -19.21 -14.88 9.62
C GLN A 43 -19.37 -13.51 8.93
N HIS A 44 -18.68 -13.34 7.79
CA HIS A 44 -18.67 -12.11 7.00
C HIS A 44 -18.03 -10.89 7.69
N MET A 45 -17.31 -11.08 8.79
CA MET A 45 -16.58 -10.03 9.51
C MET A 45 -15.08 -10.23 9.39
N LEU A 46 -14.34 -9.13 9.58
CA LEU A 46 -12.90 -9.17 9.84
C LEU A 46 -12.67 -8.92 11.34
N ILE A 47 -12.08 -9.88 12.03
CA ILE A 47 -11.88 -9.82 13.48
C ILE A 47 -10.39 -9.74 13.77
N HIS A 48 -9.94 -8.63 14.34
CA HIS A 48 -8.56 -8.40 14.76
C HIS A 48 -8.40 -8.74 16.25
N VAL A 49 -7.72 -9.84 16.54
CA VAL A 49 -7.39 -10.28 17.91
C VAL A 49 -6.04 -9.70 18.32
N LEU A 50 -6.07 -8.76 19.26
CA LEU A 50 -4.89 -8.18 19.88
C LEU A 50 -4.41 -9.06 21.03
N VAL A 51 -3.12 -9.36 21.05
CA VAL A 51 -2.41 -10.12 22.07
C VAL A 51 -1.29 -9.24 22.61
N PRO A 52 -1.59 -8.31 23.53
CA PRO A 52 -0.59 -7.43 24.12
C PRO A 52 0.20 -8.17 25.20
N ARG A 53 1.49 -7.89 25.33
CA ARG A 53 2.29 -8.38 26.45
C ARG A 53 1.83 -7.72 27.75
N THR A 54 1.39 -8.52 28.71
CA THR A 54 0.99 -8.01 30.03
C THR A 54 2.19 -8.01 30.99
N PRO A 55 2.40 -6.95 31.80
CA PRO A 55 3.45 -6.95 32.82
C PRO A 55 3.26 -8.11 33.81
N VAL A 56 4.38 -8.71 34.24
CA VAL A 56 4.36 -9.79 35.22
C VAL A 56 4.25 -9.19 36.61
N THR A 57 3.20 -9.55 37.35
CA THR A 57 3.06 -9.22 38.77
C THR A 57 3.79 -10.25 39.64
N GLU A 58 4.56 -9.80 40.62
CA GLU A 58 5.26 -10.70 41.56
C GLU A 58 4.26 -11.63 42.28
N GLY A 59 4.55 -12.94 42.25
CA GLY A 59 3.75 -13.97 42.93
C GLY A 59 2.48 -14.43 42.20
N GLY A 60 2.14 -13.83 41.05
CA GLY A 60 0.99 -14.24 40.23
C GLY A 60 1.31 -15.28 39.15
N PRO A 61 0.30 -15.95 38.56
CA PRO A 61 0.51 -16.80 37.39
C PRO A 61 1.02 -15.98 36.22
N LEU A 62 1.94 -16.55 35.43
CA LEU A 62 2.49 -15.87 34.25
C LEU A 62 1.42 -15.83 33.14
N PRO A 63 1.02 -14.64 32.65
CA PRO A 63 -0.02 -14.54 31.62
C PRO A 63 0.35 -15.25 30.32
N PHE A 64 -0.61 -15.91 29.67
CA PHE A 64 -0.40 -16.61 28.41
C PHE A 64 0.18 -15.67 27.34
N GLU A 65 -0.41 -14.48 27.18
CA GLU A 65 0.02 -13.46 26.22
C GLU A 65 1.47 -13.01 26.47
N THR A 66 1.93 -13.00 27.72
CA THR A 66 3.31 -12.65 28.06
C THR A 66 4.27 -13.77 27.67
N ILE A 67 3.94 -15.03 27.99
CA ILE A 67 4.70 -16.21 27.55
C ILE A 67 4.80 -16.21 26.02
N PHE A 68 3.67 -15.99 25.37
CA PHE A 68 3.55 -15.99 23.93
C PHE A 68 4.45 -14.93 23.28
N ILE A 69 4.33 -13.66 23.69
CA ILE A 69 5.13 -12.56 23.13
C ILE A 69 6.62 -12.74 23.43
N ASP A 70 6.99 -13.11 24.65
CA ASP A 70 8.40 -13.29 25.04
C ASP A 70 9.08 -14.45 24.28
N THR A 71 8.30 -15.45 23.87
CA THR A 71 8.81 -16.56 23.06
C THR A 71 8.86 -16.22 21.57
N ILE A 72 7.79 -15.68 21.00
CA ILE A 72 7.72 -15.44 19.56
C ILE A 72 8.70 -14.35 19.09
N THR A 73 8.90 -13.30 19.91
CA THR A 73 9.82 -12.20 19.61
C THR A 73 11.28 -12.66 19.43
N LYS A 74 11.70 -13.75 20.10
CA LYS A 74 13.03 -14.36 19.93
C LYS A 74 13.23 -14.94 18.53
N SER A 75 12.16 -15.42 17.91
CA SER A 75 12.18 -16.03 16.58
C SER A 75 11.92 -15.04 15.43
N TRP A 76 11.70 -13.76 15.74
CA TRP A 76 11.12 -12.81 14.79
C TRP A 76 12.11 -11.79 14.20
N GLY A 77 12.95 -12.21 13.25
CA GLY A 77 13.77 -11.29 12.42
C GLY A 77 14.63 -10.27 13.18
N ASP A 78 15.09 -9.24 12.45
CA ASP A 78 15.99 -8.18 12.95
C ASP A 78 15.43 -7.44 14.18
N PRO A 79 16.14 -7.44 15.32
CA PRO A 79 15.69 -6.79 16.55
C PRO A 79 15.63 -5.27 16.50
N GLN A 80 16.24 -4.62 15.50
CA GLN A 80 16.24 -3.16 15.38
C GLN A 80 14.95 -2.60 14.77
N ARG A 81 14.11 -3.44 14.14
CA ARG A 81 12.83 -3.00 13.57
C ARG A 81 11.73 -2.98 14.63
N THR A 82 11.16 -1.80 14.88
CA THR A 82 10.25 -1.55 16.00
C THR A 82 8.77 -1.42 15.60
N PHE A 83 8.46 -1.23 14.32
CA PHE A 83 7.10 -1.07 13.78
C PHE A 83 6.37 -2.41 13.57
N TRP A 84 5.05 -2.34 13.36
CA TRP A 84 4.21 -3.50 13.02
C TRP A 84 4.75 -4.22 11.79
N ARG A 85 4.95 -5.53 11.91
CA ARG A 85 5.51 -6.35 10.85
C ARG A 85 4.72 -7.64 10.69
N ARG A 86 4.36 -7.93 9.45
CA ARG A 86 3.80 -9.23 9.07
C ARG A 86 4.79 -10.36 9.33
N ARG A 87 4.23 -11.50 9.71
CA ARG A 87 5.00 -12.72 9.73
C ARG A 87 5.39 -13.11 8.32
N GLY A 88 6.63 -12.80 7.94
CA GLY A 88 7.21 -13.29 6.69
C GLY A 88 7.27 -14.81 6.69
N LYS A 89 7.45 -15.42 5.51
CA LYS A 89 7.57 -16.87 5.39
C LYS A 89 8.58 -17.40 6.42
N PRO A 90 8.18 -18.24 7.39
CA PRO A 90 9.17 -19.01 8.12
C PRO A 90 9.92 -19.80 7.06
N GLN A 91 11.26 -19.74 7.07
CA GLN A 91 12.01 -20.83 6.50
C GLN A 91 11.61 -22.03 7.37
N SER A 92 10.61 -22.79 6.91
CA SER A 92 9.82 -23.73 7.73
C SER A 92 10.63 -24.87 8.34
N LYS A 93 11.95 -24.88 8.12
CA LYS A 93 12.90 -25.83 8.66
C LYS A 93 13.58 -25.36 9.96
N ASP A 94 13.51 -24.06 10.29
CA ASP A 94 14.26 -23.48 11.43
C ASP A 94 13.38 -22.84 12.51
N GLN A 95 12.04 -22.92 12.42
CA GLN A 95 11.18 -22.39 13.47
C GLN A 95 11.22 -23.29 14.71
N PRO A 96 11.48 -22.73 15.92
CA PRO A 96 11.46 -23.53 17.14
C PRO A 96 10.08 -24.15 17.40
N GLU A 97 10.06 -25.43 17.77
CA GLU A 97 8.83 -26.19 18.05
C GLU A 97 7.94 -25.52 19.11
N GLU A 98 8.57 -24.88 20.10
CA GLU A 98 7.87 -24.11 21.14
C GLU A 98 7.03 -22.97 20.55
N VAL A 99 7.55 -22.25 19.56
CA VAL A 99 6.83 -21.14 18.91
C VAL A 99 5.63 -21.69 18.13
N HIS A 100 5.82 -22.80 17.41
CA HIS A 100 4.73 -23.44 16.67
C HIS A 100 3.58 -23.87 17.60
N ARG A 101 3.91 -24.54 18.71
CA ARG A 101 2.92 -24.96 19.73
C ARG A 101 2.14 -23.78 20.30
N LEU A 102 2.82 -22.68 20.60
CA LEU A 102 2.20 -21.47 21.16
C LEU A 102 1.27 -20.78 20.16
N GLU A 103 1.61 -20.79 18.87
CA GLU A 103 0.75 -20.26 17.81
C GLU A 103 -0.49 -21.12 17.57
N GLU A 104 -0.35 -22.44 17.58
CA GLU A 104 -1.49 -23.37 17.53
C GLU A 104 -2.40 -23.18 18.75
N GLU A 105 -1.80 -22.96 19.93
CA GLU A 105 -2.56 -22.69 21.14
C GLU A 105 -3.31 -21.35 21.08
N LEU A 106 -2.67 -20.28 20.57
CA LEU A 106 -3.33 -18.99 20.34
C LEU A 106 -4.52 -19.15 19.40
N ASP A 107 -4.34 -19.83 18.25
CA ASP A 107 -5.40 -20.05 17.28
C ASP A 107 -6.57 -20.83 17.87
N ARG A 108 -6.27 -21.89 18.62
CA ARG A 108 -7.27 -22.70 19.31
C ARG A 108 -8.05 -21.88 20.35
N LYS A 109 -7.38 -21.08 21.18
CA LYS A 109 -8.04 -20.22 22.17
C LYS A 109 -8.90 -19.16 21.50
N GLY A 110 -8.39 -18.51 20.45
CA GLY A 110 -9.12 -17.54 19.64
C GLY A 110 -10.44 -18.11 19.12
N LYS A 111 -10.38 -19.23 18.39
CA LYS A 111 -11.56 -19.89 17.83
C LYS A 111 -12.58 -20.37 18.88
N ALA A 112 -12.11 -20.76 20.06
CA ALA A 112 -12.99 -21.20 21.14
C ALA A 112 -13.73 -20.03 21.82
N LEU A 113 -13.07 -18.89 21.99
CA LEU A 113 -13.60 -17.75 22.76
C LEU A 113 -14.38 -16.76 21.89
N LEU A 114 -13.98 -16.57 20.63
CA LEU A 114 -14.58 -15.57 19.73
C LEU A 114 -16.09 -15.73 19.50
N PRO A 115 -16.67 -16.93 19.25
CA PRO A 115 -18.09 -17.06 18.94
C PRO A 115 -19.03 -16.48 20.00
N ALA A 116 -18.67 -16.60 21.28
CA ALA A 116 -19.46 -16.04 22.37
C ALA A 116 -19.40 -14.51 22.39
N VAL A 117 -18.23 -13.94 22.11
CA VAL A 117 -17.97 -12.49 22.14
C VAL A 117 -18.64 -11.78 20.97
N ILE A 118 -18.58 -12.35 19.77
CA ILE A 118 -19.06 -11.66 18.57
C ILE A 118 -20.57 -11.70 18.38
N LYS A 119 -21.30 -12.57 19.11
CA LYS A 119 -22.75 -12.72 18.95
C LYS A 119 -23.51 -11.41 19.15
N GLU A 120 -23.02 -10.56 20.05
CA GLU A 120 -23.62 -9.26 20.38
C GLU A 120 -23.16 -8.12 19.45
N HIS A 121 -22.11 -8.36 18.65
CA HIS A 121 -21.49 -7.39 17.75
C HIS A 121 -21.56 -7.81 16.28
N HIS A 122 -22.36 -8.83 15.96
CA HIS A 122 -22.46 -9.38 14.61
C HIS A 122 -23.12 -8.37 13.67
N SER A 123 -22.34 -7.91 12.70
CA SER A 123 -22.81 -7.05 11.62
C SER A 123 -22.02 -7.41 10.36
N LYS A 124 -22.73 -7.75 9.29
CA LYS A 124 -22.11 -8.15 8.02
C LYS A 124 -21.12 -7.08 7.55
N GLY A 125 -19.92 -7.51 7.17
CA GLY A 125 -18.84 -6.66 6.70
C GLY A 125 -18.15 -5.80 7.76
N SER A 126 -18.56 -5.88 9.04
CA SER A 126 -17.89 -5.11 10.10
C SER A 126 -16.45 -5.56 10.34
N GLN A 127 -15.64 -4.63 10.85
CA GLN A 127 -14.27 -4.89 11.26
C GLN A 127 -14.15 -4.68 12.77
N LEU A 128 -13.93 -5.76 13.52
CA LEU A 128 -14.00 -5.78 14.98
C LEU A 128 -12.60 -5.93 15.58
N PHE A 129 -12.23 -5.04 16.50
CA PHE A 129 -11.09 -5.28 17.37
C PHE A 129 -11.52 -5.95 18.67
N VAL A 130 -10.79 -7.00 19.03
CA VAL A 130 -10.92 -7.67 20.32
C VAL A 130 -9.54 -7.82 20.95
N LYS A 131 -9.50 -7.99 22.27
CA LYS A 131 -8.27 -8.16 23.04
C LYS A 131 -8.33 -9.49 23.77
N LEU A 132 -7.28 -10.29 23.60
CA LEU A 132 -7.02 -11.48 24.39
C LEU A 132 -6.13 -11.10 25.58
N ASP A 133 -6.59 -11.41 26.79
CA ASP A 133 -5.79 -11.25 28.01
C ASP A 133 -6.05 -12.38 29.01
N THR A 134 -5.07 -12.63 29.89
CA THR A 134 -5.22 -13.57 30.99
C THR A 134 -5.76 -12.83 32.21
N ASP A 135 -6.84 -13.34 32.80
CA ASP A 135 -7.31 -12.85 34.09
C ASP A 135 -6.28 -13.17 35.17
N THR A 136 -5.76 -12.13 35.83
CA THR A 136 -4.68 -12.27 36.82
C THR A 136 -5.13 -12.96 38.11
N THR A 137 -6.44 -13.07 38.33
CA THR A 137 -7.02 -13.72 39.52
C THR A 137 -7.27 -15.21 39.26
N THR A 138 -7.86 -15.54 38.10
CA THR A 138 -8.23 -16.93 37.79
C THR A 138 -7.19 -17.67 36.96
N GLY A 139 -6.30 -16.95 36.27
CA GLY A 139 -5.37 -17.51 35.28
C GLY A 139 -6.06 -17.92 33.97
N GLU A 140 -7.37 -17.66 33.82
CA GLU A 140 -8.11 -18.00 32.61
C GLU A 140 -7.86 -16.96 31.50
N VAL A 141 -7.73 -17.45 30.27
CA VAL A 141 -7.63 -16.59 29.10
C VAL A 141 -9.02 -16.20 28.65
N ARG A 142 -9.25 -14.91 28.43
CA ARG A 142 -10.52 -14.36 27.96
C ARG A 142 -10.31 -13.47 26.74
N ILE A 143 -11.40 -13.19 26.03
CA ILE A 143 -11.45 -12.18 24.97
C ILE A 143 -12.48 -11.12 25.33
N SER A 144 -12.11 -9.86 25.18
CA SER A 144 -12.99 -8.70 25.37
C SER A 144 -13.06 -7.86 24.09
N VAL A 145 -14.21 -7.23 23.85
CA VAL A 145 -14.39 -6.33 22.70
C VAL A 145 -13.69 -5.01 22.98
N VAL A 146 -12.89 -4.55 22.02
CA VAL A 146 -12.29 -3.21 22.03
C VAL A 146 -13.23 -2.22 21.34
N GLY A 147 -13.77 -2.60 20.18
CA GLY A 147 -14.74 -1.80 19.44
C GLY A 147 -14.79 -2.17 17.96
N GLU A 148 -15.86 -1.73 17.28
CA GLU A 148 -15.96 -1.77 15.83
C GLU A 148 -15.15 -0.62 15.23
N THR A 149 -14.33 -0.95 14.24
CA THR A 149 -13.28 -0.06 13.71
C THR A 149 -13.86 1.27 13.22
N PHE A 150 -14.91 1.23 12.41
CA PHE A 150 -15.44 2.41 11.73
C PHE A 150 -16.53 3.15 12.51
N ARG A 151 -17.20 2.46 13.43
CA ARG A 151 -18.28 3.03 14.26
C ARG A 151 -17.83 3.49 15.63
N ASP A 152 -16.94 2.75 16.28
CA ASP A 152 -16.56 3.02 17.67
C ASP A 152 -15.17 3.66 17.77
N ILE A 153 -14.22 3.23 16.94
CA ILE A 153 -12.81 3.61 17.10
C ILE A 153 -12.46 4.87 16.29
N VAL A 154 -12.80 4.91 15.00
CA VAL A 154 -12.31 5.96 14.08
C VAL A 154 -13.41 6.91 13.60
N HIS A 155 -14.68 6.67 13.96
CA HIS A 155 -15.86 7.37 13.42
C HIS A 155 -15.70 8.90 13.40
N ALA A 156 -15.27 9.47 14.53
CA ALA A 156 -15.10 10.91 14.68
C ALA A 156 -14.02 11.50 13.75
N ALA A 157 -13.04 10.70 13.34
CA ALA A 157 -11.98 11.10 12.41
C ALA A 157 -12.36 10.89 10.94
N LEU A 158 -13.38 10.09 10.65
CA LEU A 158 -13.82 9.85 9.26
C LEU A 158 -14.31 11.15 8.62
N PRO A 159 -13.93 11.46 7.37
CA PRO A 159 -14.33 12.69 6.73
C PRO A 159 -15.81 12.59 6.31
N ILE A 160 -16.51 13.71 6.36
CA ILE A 160 -17.86 13.80 5.79
C ILE A 160 -17.73 13.72 4.26
N LEU A 161 -18.57 12.91 3.62
CA LEU A 161 -18.64 12.73 2.18
C LEU A 161 -19.85 13.49 1.59
N PRO A 162 -19.65 14.71 1.03
CA PRO A 162 -20.73 15.49 0.45
C PRO A 162 -21.41 14.74 -0.70
N ALA A 163 -22.73 14.84 -0.83
CA ALA A 163 -23.51 14.15 -1.88
C ALA A 163 -23.02 14.45 -3.32
N SER A 164 -22.44 15.63 -3.54
CA SER A 164 -21.89 16.07 -4.83
C SER A 164 -20.52 15.46 -5.17
N MET A 165 -19.83 14.85 -4.20
CA MET A 165 -18.51 14.28 -4.41
C MET A 165 -18.63 12.89 -5.06
N CYS A 166 -17.84 12.66 -6.11
CA CYS A 166 -17.83 11.45 -6.93
C CYS A 166 -19.25 11.04 -7.39
N PRO A 167 -19.98 11.92 -8.12
CA PRO A 167 -21.42 11.78 -8.35
C PRO A 167 -21.81 10.54 -9.16
N ASN A 168 -20.88 9.96 -9.92
CA ASN A 168 -21.11 8.78 -10.75
C ASN A 168 -20.68 7.46 -10.08
N VAL A 169 -20.16 7.51 -8.84
CA VAL A 169 -19.73 6.32 -8.11
C VAL A 169 -20.81 5.96 -7.08
N PRO A 170 -21.34 4.72 -7.09
CA PRO A 170 -22.37 4.32 -6.15
C PRO A 170 -21.84 4.30 -4.72
N ARG A 171 -22.71 4.58 -3.76
CA ARG A 171 -22.39 4.54 -2.32
C ARG A 171 -22.98 3.29 -1.71
N ILE A 172 -22.14 2.53 -1.02
CA ILE A 172 -22.52 1.31 -0.30
C ILE A 172 -22.10 1.45 1.17
N THR A 173 -22.61 0.54 1.99
CA THR A 173 -22.18 0.36 3.38
C THR A 173 -21.38 -0.94 3.50
N LEU A 174 -20.69 -1.14 4.63
CA LEU A 174 -19.96 -2.37 4.93
C LEU A 174 -20.82 -3.65 4.79
N ALA A 175 -22.14 -3.57 4.98
CA ALA A 175 -23.04 -4.73 4.85
C ALA A 175 -23.05 -5.37 3.44
N HIS A 176 -22.53 -4.67 2.43
CA HIS A 176 -22.39 -5.16 1.07
C HIS A 176 -21.15 -6.04 0.87
N ILE A 177 -20.22 -6.04 1.84
CA ILE A 177 -19.09 -6.96 1.85
C ILE A 177 -19.61 -8.34 2.17
N ASP A 178 -19.49 -9.25 1.22
CA ASP A 178 -19.89 -10.62 1.40
C ASP A 178 -18.84 -11.39 2.17
N THR A 179 -17.59 -11.38 1.73
CA THR A 179 -16.53 -12.14 2.42
C THR A 179 -15.19 -11.42 2.37
N TYR A 180 -14.45 -11.47 3.48
CA TYR A 180 -13.05 -11.06 3.54
C TYR A 180 -12.16 -12.23 3.13
N VAL A 181 -11.40 -12.06 2.05
CA VAL A 181 -10.63 -13.14 1.44
C VAL A 181 -9.19 -13.15 1.98
N THR A 182 -8.50 -12.00 1.95
CA THR A 182 -7.16 -11.83 2.53
C THR A 182 -6.86 -10.35 2.82
N CYS A 183 -5.93 -10.09 3.75
CA CYS A 183 -5.38 -8.76 4.03
C CYS A 183 -3.92 -8.62 3.54
N SER A 184 -3.48 -9.48 2.62
CA SER A 184 -2.06 -9.74 2.31
C SER A 184 -1.30 -8.60 1.60
N MET A 185 -1.94 -7.50 1.20
CA MET A 185 -1.29 -6.40 0.47
C MET A 185 -0.84 -5.27 1.41
N ALA A 186 -1.77 -4.65 2.13
CA ALA A 186 -1.51 -3.69 3.20
C ALA A 186 -2.69 -3.71 4.18
N ASP A 187 -2.53 -3.18 5.40
CA ASP A 187 -3.59 -3.27 6.43
C ASP A 187 -4.89 -2.59 6.06
N HIS A 188 -4.79 -1.60 5.18
CA HIS A 188 -5.89 -0.82 4.68
C HIS A 188 -6.33 -1.26 3.28
N VAL A 189 -5.70 -2.28 2.67
CA VAL A 189 -6.04 -2.83 1.34
C VAL A 189 -6.39 -4.31 1.46
N LEU A 190 -7.67 -4.63 1.29
CA LEU A 190 -8.27 -5.94 1.57
C LEU A 190 -8.84 -6.55 0.29
N LEU A 191 -8.57 -7.83 0.04
CA LEU A 191 -9.25 -8.59 -1.02
C LEU A 191 -10.59 -9.09 -0.49
N VAL A 192 -11.68 -8.76 -1.17
CA VAL A 192 -13.05 -9.11 -0.73
C VAL A 192 -13.91 -9.63 -1.87
N ASP A 193 -14.95 -10.38 -1.51
CA ASP A 193 -16.14 -10.53 -2.34
C ASP A 193 -17.18 -9.50 -1.89
N VAL A 194 -17.73 -8.72 -2.83
CA VAL A 194 -18.63 -7.59 -2.54
C VAL A 194 -19.78 -7.53 -3.52
N VAL A 195 -20.97 -7.18 -3.03
CA VAL A 195 -22.17 -6.98 -3.85
C VAL A 195 -22.37 -5.49 -4.09
N ILE A 196 -22.31 -5.05 -5.35
CA ILE A 196 -22.52 -3.64 -5.71
C ILE A 196 -23.87 -3.50 -6.41
N PRO A 197 -24.87 -2.81 -5.80
CA PRO A 197 -26.17 -2.62 -6.41
C PRO A 197 -26.07 -1.95 -7.80
N PRO A 198 -26.93 -2.32 -8.76
CA PRO A 198 -28.10 -3.21 -8.63
C PRO A 198 -27.77 -4.70 -8.76
N ALA A 199 -26.49 -5.09 -8.86
CA ALA A 199 -26.13 -6.50 -8.93
C ALA A 199 -26.50 -7.22 -7.62
N THR A 200 -26.81 -8.51 -7.74
CA THR A 200 -27.16 -9.39 -6.59
C THR A 200 -26.13 -10.47 -6.35
N VAL A 201 -25.13 -10.59 -7.22
CA VAL A 201 -24.05 -11.58 -7.15
C VAL A 201 -22.78 -10.88 -6.71
N PRO A 202 -22.03 -11.43 -5.74
CA PRO A 202 -20.74 -10.86 -5.34
C PRO A 202 -19.73 -10.89 -6.49
N ILE A 203 -18.90 -9.86 -6.54
CA ILE A 203 -17.71 -9.79 -7.39
C ILE A 203 -16.45 -9.74 -6.53
N ARG A 204 -15.35 -10.23 -7.09
CA ARG A 204 -14.02 -10.10 -6.48
C ARG A 204 -13.51 -8.68 -6.68
N ALA A 205 -13.19 -7.99 -5.59
CA ALA A 205 -12.72 -6.61 -5.62
C ALA A 205 -11.70 -6.33 -4.51
N LEU A 206 -11.07 -5.16 -4.57
CA LEU A 206 -10.24 -4.64 -3.49
C LEU A 206 -11.03 -3.61 -2.69
N ILE A 207 -10.86 -3.61 -1.38
CA ILE A 207 -11.28 -2.49 -0.54
C ILE A 207 -10.03 -1.77 -0.10
N LYS A 208 -9.93 -0.48 -0.45
CA LYS A 208 -8.93 0.44 0.09
C LYS A 208 -9.59 1.38 1.07
N THR A 209 -9.08 1.40 2.29
CA THR A 209 -9.49 2.28 3.39
C THR A 209 -8.31 3.17 3.76
N PHE A 210 -8.51 4.06 4.74
CA PHE A 210 -7.39 4.76 5.37
C PHE A 210 -6.60 3.81 6.27
N HIS A 211 -5.36 4.20 6.59
CA HIS A 211 -4.56 3.51 7.60
C HIS A 211 -5.18 3.67 9.00
N PHE A 212 -5.97 2.69 9.42
CA PHE A 212 -6.51 2.63 10.77
C PHE A 212 -5.45 2.13 11.77
N PRO A 213 -5.56 2.47 13.06
CA PRO A 213 -4.59 2.07 14.07
C PRO A 213 -4.46 0.55 14.18
N ALA A 214 -3.25 0.04 14.00
CA ALA A 214 -2.98 -1.39 14.06
C ALA A 214 -3.29 -2.01 15.45
N ASN A 215 -3.28 -1.21 16.51
CA ASN A 215 -3.60 -1.63 17.88
C ASN A 215 -5.03 -1.29 18.34
N GLY A 216 -5.90 -0.86 17.42
CA GLY A 216 -7.27 -0.46 17.75
C GLY A 216 -7.40 0.84 18.55
N LYS A 217 -6.36 1.70 18.57
CA LYS A 217 -6.39 2.99 19.28
C LYS A 217 -5.96 4.17 18.40
N MET A 218 -6.79 5.19 18.32
CA MET A 218 -6.46 6.42 17.59
C MET A 218 -5.31 7.19 18.26
N ALA A 219 -4.33 7.62 17.45
CA ALA A 219 -3.27 8.55 17.81
C ALA A 219 -3.47 9.86 17.05
N ALA A 220 -2.89 10.96 17.54
CA ALA A 220 -3.06 12.30 16.95
C ALA A 220 -2.68 12.37 15.45
N GLY A 221 -1.69 11.55 15.02
CA GLY A 221 -1.24 11.50 13.63
C GLY A 221 -2.16 10.75 12.66
N HIS A 222 -3.20 10.03 13.12
CA HIS A 222 -4.06 9.26 12.21
C HIS A 222 -5.11 10.14 11.50
N ALA A 223 -5.52 11.26 12.08
CA ALA A 223 -6.60 12.09 11.50
C ALA A 223 -6.24 12.71 10.13
N PRO A 224 -5.03 13.22 9.89
CA PRO A 224 -4.64 13.67 8.54
C PRO A 224 -4.66 12.56 7.49
N MET A 225 -4.17 11.36 7.83
CA MET A 225 -4.12 10.21 6.90
C MET A 225 -5.51 9.77 6.43
N VAL A 226 -6.54 10.00 7.26
CA VAL A 226 -7.93 9.68 6.92
C VAL A 226 -8.46 10.58 5.79
N ALA A 227 -7.95 11.81 5.66
CA ALA A 227 -8.36 12.74 4.60
C ALA A 227 -7.72 12.40 3.24
N ASP A 228 -6.54 11.77 3.23
CA ASP A 228 -5.77 11.50 2.01
C ASP A 228 -6.47 10.49 1.09
N THR A 229 -7.05 9.42 1.64
CA THR A 229 -7.78 8.40 0.86
C THR A 229 -9.02 9.00 0.16
N LEU A 230 -9.63 10.05 0.71
CA LEU A 230 -10.75 10.74 0.06
C LEU A 230 -10.29 11.53 -1.19
N ARG A 231 -9.07 12.08 -1.17
CA ARG A 231 -8.47 12.75 -2.33
C ARG A 231 -8.20 11.75 -3.44
N GLU A 232 -7.67 10.57 -3.14
CA GLU A 232 -7.46 9.52 -4.15
C GLU A 232 -8.79 9.12 -4.82
N ALA A 233 -9.84 8.90 -4.03
CA ALA A 233 -11.17 8.58 -4.56
C ALA A 233 -11.70 9.68 -5.50
N TYR A 234 -11.43 10.96 -5.20
CA TYR A 234 -11.77 12.08 -6.05
C TYR A 234 -10.99 12.09 -7.38
N VAL A 235 -9.67 11.89 -7.32
CA VAL A 235 -8.81 11.85 -8.51
C VAL A 235 -9.26 10.73 -9.44
N LEU A 236 -9.38 9.51 -8.94
CA LEU A 236 -9.79 8.35 -9.74
C LEU A 236 -11.19 8.52 -10.34
N SER A 237 -12.11 9.16 -9.62
CA SER A 237 -13.47 9.42 -10.11
C SER A 237 -13.55 10.57 -11.13
N SER A 238 -12.53 11.44 -11.19
CA SER A 238 -12.49 12.61 -12.06
C SER A 238 -11.74 12.34 -13.37
N LEU A 239 -10.85 11.35 -13.39
CA LEU A 239 -10.11 10.95 -14.57
C LEU A 239 -11.02 10.22 -15.58
N PRO A 240 -10.96 10.57 -16.88
CA PRO A 240 -11.54 9.72 -17.91
C PRO A 240 -10.87 8.33 -17.91
N PRO A 241 -11.59 7.26 -18.28
CA PRO A 241 -11.02 5.92 -18.32
C PRO A 241 -9.79 5.83 -19.22
N HIS A 242 -8.73 5.19 -18.73
CA HIS A 242 -7.51 4.91 -19.48
C HIS A 242 -7.03 3.49 -19.17
N PRO A 243 -6.57 2.70 -20.17
CA PRO A 243 -6.21 1.30 -19.95
C PRO A 243 -5.01 1.07 -19.01
N ASN A 244 -4.20 2.09 -18.78
CA ASN A 244 -2.98 2.03 -17.95
C ASN A 244 -3.08 2.85 -16.65
N VAL A 245 -4.29 3.22 -16.24
CA VAL A 245 -4.55 3.90 -14.95
C VAL A 245 -5.65 3.14 -14.23
N MET A 246 -5.55 3.02 -12.90
CA MET A 246 -6.61 2.45 -12.07
C MET A 246 -7.95 3.10 -12.45
N PRO A 247 -8.98 2.33 -12.81
CA PRO A 247 -10.29 2.90 -13.12
C PRO A 247 -10.90 3.61 -11.91
N ALA A 248 -11.94 4.41 -12.17
CA ALA A 248 -12.77 4.97 -11.11
C ALA A 248 -13.23 3.86 -10.14
N PRO A 249 -13.38 4.16 -8.83
CA PRO A 249 -13.83 3.17 -7.87
C PRO A 249 -15.18 2.57 -8.26
N LEU A 250 -15.34 1.27 -8.02
CA LEU A 250 -16.58 0.56 -8.25
C LEU A 250 -17.70 1.03 -7.31
N ALA A 251 -17.33 1.43 -6.09
CA ALA A 251 -18.23 2.02 -5.11
C ALA A 251 -17.43 2.78 -4.03
N LEU A 252 -18.09 3.73 -3.35
CA LEU A 252 -17.59 4.33 -2.11
C LEU A 252 -18.25 3.67 -0.90
N ILE A 253 -17.48 3.39 0.13
CA ILE A 253 -17.94 2.78 1.38
C ILE A 253 -18.20 3.89 2.39
N THR A 254 -19.38 3.88 2.99
CA THR A 254 -19.81 4.90 3.96
C THR A 254 -20.44 4.30 5.20
N VAL A 255 -20.41 5.09 6.27
CA VAL A 255 -21.21 4.88 7.49
C VAL A 255 -22.04 6.11 7.79
N ALA A 256 -23.21 5.94 8.41
CA ALA A 256 -24.06 7.05 8.79
C ALA A 256 -23.40 7.92 9.88
N ASP A 257 -23.54 9.24 9.78
CA ASP A 257 -23.15 10.13 10.87
C ASP A 257 -24.23 10.10 11.97
N GLN A 258 -23.92 9.47 13.11
CA GLN A 258 -24.86 9.33 14.22
C GLN A 258 -24.76 10.46 15.25
N GLN A 259 -23.79 11.39 15.12
CA GLN A 259 -23.49 12.33 16.20
C GLN A 259 -24.38 13.57 16.31
N LYS A 260 -25.32 13.83 15.39
CA LYS A 260 -26.27 14.96 15.52
C LYS A 260 -27.62 14.67 14.87
N SER A 261 -28.56 14.13 15.65
CA SER A 261 -29.98 14.15 15.29
C SER A 261 -30.81 14.65 16.47
N THR A 262 -30.63 15.93 16.80
CA THR A 262 -31.71 16.75 17.38
C THR A 262 -32.33 17.68 16.33
N ASP A 263 -31.70 17.81 15.16
CA ASP A 263 -32.23 18.56 14.01
C ASP A 263 -32.58 17.61 12.87
N ILE A 264 -33.86 17.61 12.50
CA ILE A 264 -34.47 16.76 11.46
C ILE A 264 -33.90 17.04 10.05
N ALA A 265 -33.06 18.08 9.89
CA ALA A 265 -32.48 18.48 8.61
C ALA A 265 -31.05 17.94 8.33
N SER A 266 -30.31 17.43 9.34
CA SER A 266 -28.92 16.95 9.18
C SER A 266 -28.79 15.42 9.07
N SER A 267 -29.89 14.69 8.94
CA SER A 267 -29.93 13.22 9.12
C SER A 267 -29.33 12.37 8.00
N ASN A 268 -28.71 12.97 6.97
CA ASN A 268 -28.24 12.25 5.78
C ASN A 268 -26.73 12.39 5.52
N GLU A 269 -25.97 12.99 6.44
CA GLU A 269 -24.52 13.07 6.27
C GLU A 269 -23.89 11.68 6.43
N GLN A 270 -23.10 11.31 5.42
CA GLN A 270 -22.39 10.04 5.37
C GLN A 270 -20.91 10.30 5.60
N ARG A 271 -20.27 9.49 6.43
CA ARG A 271 -18.82 9.53 6.63
C ARG A 271 -18.15 8.51 5.71
N PHE A 272 -17.08 8.94 5.05
CA PHE A 272 -16.31 8.12 4.12
C PHE A 272 -15.43 7.13 4.91
N VAL A 273 -15.53 5.86 4.57
CA VAL A 273 -14.70 4.79 5.14
C VAL A 273 -13.56 4.40 4.20
N GLY A 274 -13.84 4.37 2.91
CA GLY A 274 -12.93 3.88 1.88
C GLY A 274 -13.65 3.64 0.58
N MET A 275 -13.02 2.91 -0.32
CA MET A 275 -13.51 2.67 -1.68
C MET A 275 -13.30 1.22 -2.10
N VAL A 276 -14.20 0.75 -2.96
CA VAL A 276 -14.08 -0.53 -3.64
C VAL A 276 -13.37 -0.28 -4.97
N LEU A 277 -12.22 -0.91 -5.17
CA LEU A 277 -11.38 -0.82 -6.36
C LEU A 277 -11.44 -2.13 -7.16
N HIS A 278 -11.05 -2.03 -8.43
CA HIS A 278 -10.91 -3.19 -9.29
C HIS A 278 -9.82 -4.13 -8.77
N PHE A 279 -10.11 -5.43 -8.77
CA PHE A 279 -9.10 -6.46 -8.55
C PHE A 279 -8.46 -6.87 -9.89
N PHE A 280 -7.14 -6.84 -9.94
CA PHE A 280 -6.36 -7.28 -11.09
C PHE A 280 -5.63 -8.57 -10.77
N SER A 281 -5.81 -9.58 -11.62
CA SER A 281 -5.29 -10.93 -11.38
C SER A 281 -3.88 -11.15 -11.92
N GLY A 282 -3.27 -10.15 -12.57
CA GLY A 282 -1.90 -10.24 -13.07
C GLY A 282 -0.81 -10.10 -12.00
N GLY A 283 -1.20 -9.66 -10.80
CA GLY A 283 -0.29 -9.50 -9.66
C GLY A 283 0.49 -8.18 -9.65
N ASP A 284 1.15 -7.93 -8.52
CA ASP A 284 1.85 -6.69 -8.19
C ASP A 284 3.23 -6.54 -8.88
N GLY A 285 3.55 -5.28 -9.19
CA GLY A 285 4.86 -4.63 -9.05
C GLY A 285 6.08 -5.51 -8.90
N ASP A 286 6.25 -5.87 -7.64
CA ASP A 286 7.48 -6.40 -7.09
C ASP A 286 7.50 -7.92 -7.03
N ALA A 287 6.33 -8.55 -7.06
CA ALA A 287 6.19 -9.99 -6.85
C ALA A 287 6.51 -10.83 -8.10
N CYS A 288 6.66 -10.20 -9.25
CA CYS A 288 6.57 -10.88 -10.52
C CYS A 288 7.89 -10.71 -11.31
N GLU A 289 8.88 -11.55 -11.00
CA GLU A 289 10.13 -11.63 -11.77
C GLU A 289 9.88 -11.82 -13.28
N SER A 290 8.70 -12.33 -13.66
CA SER A 290 8.25 -12.50 -15.04
C SER A 290 7.86 -11.21 -15.77
N TRP A 291 7.74 -10.06 -15.10
CA TRP A 291 7.58 -8.73 -15.74
C TRP A 291 8.65 -8.48 -16.80
N SER A 292 9.85 -8.96 -16.49
CA SER A 292 11.04 -8.84 -17.33
C SER A 292 11.41 -10.16 -18.03
N SER A 293 10.50 -11.14 -18.09
CA SER A 293 10.75 -12.46 -18.70
C SER A 293 11.24 -12.35 -20.15
N SER A 294 10.76 -11.33 -20.87
CA SER A 294 11.32 -10.87 -22.14
C SER A 294 11.64 -9.38 -22.09
N LEU A 295 12.60 -8.95 -22.92
CA LEU A 295 12.91 -7.54 -23.12
C LEU A 295 11.73 -6.78 -23.74
N GLU A 296 11.02 -7.42 -24.67
CA GLU A 296 9.85 -6.87 -25.36
C GLU A 296 8.74 -6.47 -24.38
N ASN A 297 8.41 -7.34 -23.42
CA ASN A 297 7.41 -7.03 -22.39
C ASN A 297 7.84 -5.85 -21.52
N GLY A 298 9.11 -5.82 -21.09
CA GLY A 298 9.62 -4.71 -20.28
C GLY A 298 9.54 -3.37 -21.01
N LEU A 299 9.84 -3.34 -22.31
CA LEU A 299 9.73 -2.12 -23.13
C LEU A 299 8.27 -1.68 -23.31
N ARG A 300 7.36 -2.61 -23.60
CA ARG A 300 5.91 -2.35 -23.67
C ARG A 300 5.36 -1.83 -22.34
N HIS A 301 5.75 -2.43 -21.22
CA HIS A 301 5.34 -1.97 -19.89
C HIS A 301 5.85 -0.57 -19.57
N CYS A 302 7.04 -0.19 -20.03
CA CYS A 302 7.51 1.20 -19.92
C CYS A 302 6.60 2.16 -20.69
N TYR A 303 6.18 1.79 -21.91
CA TYR A 303 5.21 2.59 -22.69
C TYR A 303 3.89 2.74 -21.93
N GLU A 304 3.33 1.62 -21.47
CA GLU A 304 2.05 1.59 -20.74
C GLU A 304 2.09 2.43 -19.45
N PHE A 305 3.17 2.30 -18.67
CA PHE A 305 3.41 3.10 -17.47
C PHE A 305 3.48 4.61 -17.77
N ALA A 306 4.34 5.02 -18.72
CA ALA A 306 4.48 6.42 -19.10
C ALA A 306 3.19 6.99 -19.71
N SER A 307 2.44 6.19 -20.46
CA SER A 307 1.14 6.54 -21.03
C SER A 307 0.11 6.82 -19.93
N GLY A 308 0.07 5.97 -18.90
CA GLY A 308 -0.78 6.19 -17.72
C GLY A 308 -0.46 7.50 -16.99
N LEU A 309 0.82 7.79 -16.75
CA LEU A 309 1.25 9.04 -16.13
C LEU A 309 0.92 10.27 -16.98
N LEU A 310 1.19 10.22 -18.29
CA LEU A 310 0.81 11.30 -19.21
C LEU A 310 -0.69 11.57 -19.18
N HIS A 311 -1.51 10.52 -19.14
CA HIS A 311 -2.96 10.67 -19.02
C HIS A 311 -3.34 11.42 -17.76
N ILE A 312 -2.81 11.04 -16.60
CA ILE A 312 -3.07 11.72 -15.31
C ILE A 312 -2.68 13.20 -15.38
N TYR A 313 -1.48 13.50 -15.89
CA TYR A 313 -0.93 14.85 -15.97
C TYR A 313 -1.70 15.75 -16.94
N SER A 314 -2.11 15.20 -18.09
CA SER A 314 -2.92 15.93 -19.07
C SER A 314 -4.30 16.36 -18.55
N HIS A 315 -4.76 15.75 -17.44
CA HIS A 315 -6.01 16.09 -16.76
C HIS A 315 -5.79 16.93 -15.48
N GLY A 316 -4.57 17.44 -15.26
CA GLY A 316 -4.27 18.39 -14.19
C GLY A 316 -3.99 17.75 -12.82
N PHE A 317 -3.68 16.45 -12.79
CA PHE A 317 -3.28 15.74 -11.57
C PHE A 317 -1.80 15.34 -11.64
N PHE A 318 -1.15 15.25 -10.49
CA PHE A 318 0.22 14.76 -10.35
C PHE A 318 0.22 13.48 -9.52
N VAL A 319 1.24 12.65 -9.72
CA VAL A 319 1.45 11.41 -8.96
C VAL A 319 2.61 11.67 -8.01
N ASP A 320 2.35 11.65 -6.70
CA ASP A 320 3.32 12.06 -5.69
C ASP A 320 4.33 10.94 -5.35
N ASP A 321 3.94 9.67 -5.49
CA ASP A 321 4.76 8.47 -5.23
C ASP A 321 4.96 7.63 -6.51
N ILE A 322 5.69 8.16 -7.48
CA ILE A 322 6.03 7.40 -8.70
C ILE A 322 7.05 6.32 -8.33
N ALA A 323 6.57 5.07 -8.29
CA ALA A 323 7.38 3.90 -8.02
C ALA A 323 6.86 2.65 -8.74
N LYS A 324 7.73 1.67 -8.96
CA LYS A 324 7.41 0.37 -9.58
C LYS A 324 6.36 -0.40 -8.75
N LYS A 325 6.47 -0.36 -7.43
CA LYS A 325 5.49 -0.96 -6.50
C LYS A 325 4.08 -0.36 -6.62
N ASN A 326 3.95 0.83 -7.20
CA ASN A 326 2.66 1.51 -7.41
C ASN A 326 2.13 1.21 -8.83
N THR A 327 2.40 0.00 -9.31
CA THR A 327 1.91 -0.53 -10.58
C THR A 327 1.49 -1.98 -10.44
N VAL A 328 0.51 -2.41 -11.25
CA VAL A 328 -0.03 -3.77 -11.23
C VAL A 328 -0.28 -4.25 -12.66
N LEU A 329 -0.22 -5.57 -12.88
CA LEU A 329 -0.67 -6.15 -14.14
C LEU A 329 -2.16 -6.47 -14.09
N SER A 330 -2.89 -6.02 -15.10
CA SER A 330 -4.34 -6.19 -15.21
C SER A 330 -4.79 -7.66 -15.24
N ALA A 331 -4.00 -8.53 -15.88
CA ALA A 331 -4.23 -9.95 -16.05
C ALA A 331 -2.90 -10.69 -16.18
N PRO A 332 -2.87 -12.03 -16.07
CA PRO A 332 -1.68 -12.81 -16.41
C PRO A 332 -1.31 -12.67 -17.90
N PRO A 333 -0.01 -12.81 -18.25
CA PRO A 333 0.42 -12.85 -19.65
C PRO A 333 -0.31 -13.93 -20.46
N PRO A 334 -0.56 -13.72 -21.77
CA PRO A 334 -0.04 -12.61 -22.60
C PRO A 334 -0.97 -11.38 -22.70
N ASN A 335 -2.11 -11.38 -22.02
CA ASN A 335 -3.11 -10.29 -22.11
C ASN A 335 -2.91 -9.23 -21.02
N ASP A 336 -1.75 -9.22 -20.38
CA ASP A 336 -1.40 -8.32 -19.30
C ASP A 336 -1.21 -6.88 -19.80
N ARG A 337 -1.59 -5.91 -18.97
CA ARG A 337 -1.28 -4.50 -19.16
C ARG A 337 -0.81 -3.93 -17.83
N MET A 338 0.21 -3.09 -17.88
CA MET A 338 0.66 -2.30 -16.75
C MET A 338 -0.36 -1.21 -16.44
N VAL A 339 -0.76 -1.13 -15.18
CA VAL A 339 -1.73 -0.16 -14.67
C VAL A 339 -1.07 0.61 -13.53
N VAL A 340 -1.04 1.94 -13.64
CA VAL A 340 -0.65 2.85 -12.55
C VAL A 340 -1.74 2.84 -11.49
N ILE A 341 -1.35 2.58 -10.24
CA ILE A 341 -2.23 2.53 -9.07
C ILE A 341 -1.71 3.47 -7.99
N ASP A 342 -2.42 3.53 -6.86
CA ASP A 342 -2.00 4.25 -5.65
C ASP A 342 -1.76 5.75 -5.88
N LEU A 343 -2.85 6.49 -6.11
CA LEU A 343 -2.82 7.94 -6.36
C LEU A 343 -3.04 8.74 -5.06
N GLU A 344 -2.67 8.17 -3.91
CA GLU A 344 -2.70 8.89 -2.64
C GLU A 344 -1.66 10.02 -2.64
N PRO A 345 -2.01 11.19 -2.10
CA PRO A 345 -1.05 12.27 -1.95
C PRO A 345 0.03 11.85 -0.97
N VAL A 346 1.29 12.16 -1.29
CA VAL A 346 2.42 11.96 -0.38
C VAL A 346 3.12 13.29 -0.19
N THR A 347 3.33 13.67 1.07
CA THR A 347 3.98 14.95 1.40
C THR A 347 5.49 14.92 1.21
N ILE A 348 6.08 13.72 1.24
CA ILE A 348 7.52 13.48 1.14
C ILE A 348 7.84 13.04 -0.28
N CYS A 349 8.69 13.79 -0.97
CA CYS A 349 9.25 13.35 -2.24
C CYS A 349 10.33 12.30 -1.98
N ASN A 350 10.03 11.03 -2.27
CA ASN A 350 11.01 9.95 -2.16
C ASN A 350 11.08 9.17 -3.48
N ASN A 351 12.28 8.86 -3.93
CA ASN A 351 12.49 7.92 -5.02
C ASN A 351 12.73 6.54 -4.41
N GLN A 352 11.72 5.68 -4.42
CA GLN A 352 11.85 4.35 -3.83
C GLN A 352 12.68 3.41 -4.72
N ASP A 353 12.82 3.77 -5.99
CA ASP A 353 13.43 2.99 -7.05
C ASP A 353 14.85 3.45 -7.42
N GLY A 354 15.40 4.41 -6.68
CA GLY A 354 16.71 4.99 -6.94
C GLY A 354 17.08 6.08 -5.93
N ASP A 355 18.14 6.82 -6.21
CA ASP A 355 18.53 7.98 -5.40
C ASP A 355 17.57 9.18 -5.63
N PRO A 356 17.48 10.12 -4.67
CA PRO A 356 16.63 11.30 -4.82
C PRO A 356 17.09 12.17 -6.00
N ALA A 357 16.14 12.79 -6.69
CA ALA A 357 16.45 13.73 -7.76
C ALA A 357 17.33 14.90 -7.25
N PRO A 358 18.24 15.44 -8.08
CA PRO A 358 19.11 16.56 -7.70
C PRO A 358 18.41 17.76 -7.03
N GLU A 359 17.19 18.09 -7.45
CA GLU A 359 16.39 19.17 -6.85
C GLU A 359 16.06 18.90 -5.38
N VAL A 360 15.78 17.64 -5.05
CA VAL A 360 15.43 17.18 -3.69
C VAL A 360 16.63 17.32 -2.76
N SER A 361 17.82 17.02 -3.26
CA SER A 361 19.09 17.24 -2.55
C SER A 361 19.57 18.71 -2.57
N GLY A 362 18.76 19.62 -3.14
CA GLY A 362 19.02 21.05 -3.19
C GLY A 362 20.06 21.49 -4.21
N HIS A 363 20.36 20.67 -5.23
CA HIS A 363 21.31 21.03 -6.29
C HIS A 363 20.75 22.05 -7.26
N TRP A 364 19.43 22.08 -7.43
CA TRP A 364 18.74 22.93 -8.36
C TRP A 364 17.54 23.59 -7.69
N ILE A 365 17.34 24.86 -8.00
CA ILE A 365 16.22 25.66 -7.50
C ILE A 365 15.42 26.12 -8.72
N ALA A 366 14.14 25.74 -8.76
CA ALA A 366 13.19 26.25 -9.74
C ALA A 366 12.54 27.54 -9.25
N SER A 367 12.31 28.47 -10.16
CA SER A 367 11.64 29.75 -9.89
C SER A 367 10.90 30.23 -11.13
N MET A 368 9.86 31.05 -10.93
CA MET A 368 9.19 31.74 -12.03
C MET A 368 9.79 33.14 -12.21
N GLN A 369 10.30 33.44 -13.40
CA GLN A 369 10.83 34.75 -13.77
C GLN A 369 10.14 35.21 -15.05
N GLY A 370 9.44 36.34 -15.00
CA GLY A 370 8.71 36.85 -16.17
C GLY A 370 7.66 35.89 -16.73
N GLY A 371 7.09 35.01 -15.89
CA GLY A 371 6.14 33.97 -16.32
C GLY A 371 6.79 32.73 -16.95
N GLN A 372 8.12 32.63 -16.95
CA GLN A 372 8.86 31.48 -17.45
C GLN A 372 9.54 30.72 -16.30
N LEU A 373 9.61 29.39 -16.43
CA LEU A 373 10.33 28.54 -15.51
C LEU A 373 11.84 28.72 -15.69
N HIS A 374 12.54 29.03 -14.60
CA HIS A 374 13.98 29.19 -14.56
C HIS A 374 14.60 28.30 -13.50
N TYR A 375 15.66 27.59 -13.87
CA TYR A 375 16.47 26.76 -12.96
C TYR A 375 17.80 27.43 -12.68
N SER A 376 18.14 27.58 -11.40
CA SER A 376 19.46 27.99 -10.94
C SER A 376 20.13 26.85 -10.18
N HIS A 377 21.39 26.58 -10.50
CA HIS A 377 22.21 25.65 -9.72
C HIS A 377 22.58 26.28 -8.37
N SER A 378 22.57 25.46 -7.32
CA SER A 378 22.96 25.84 -5.98
C SER A 378 24.17 25.03 -5.54
N GLU A 379 25.17 25.72 -5.00
CA GLU A 379 26.32 25.09 -4.32
C GLU A 379 25.98 24.70 -2.87
N VAL A 380 24.93 25.30 -2.30
CA VAL A 380 24.45 24.96 -0.96
C VAL A 380 23.47 23.80 -1.08
N ARG A 381 23.85 22.65 -0.50
CA ARG A 381 22.99 21.47 -0.40
C ARG A 381 22.00 21.64 0.73
N THR A 382 20.74 21.37 0.46
CA THR A 382 19.67 21.39 1.46
C THR A 382 18.74 20.25 1.12
N ASP A 383 18.46 19.40 2.10
CA ASP A 383 17.46 18.36 1.94
C ASP A 383 16.07 19.02 1.86
N LYS A 384 15.41 18.84 0.73
CA LYS A 384 14.07 19.35 0.43
C LYS A 384 13.02 18.25 0.30
N ASN A 385 13.30 17.03 0.76
CA ASN A 385 12.38 15.88 0.71
C ASN A 385 10.95 16.26 1.14
N ASP A 386 10.82 17.01 2.25
CA ASP A 386 9.53 17.35 2.85
C ASP A 386 8.91 18.67 2.34
N THR A 387 9.66 19.48 1.58
CA THR A 387 9.22 20.85 1.19
C THR A 387 9.09 21.03 -0.31
N ILE A 388 9.81 20.25 -1.12
CA ILE A 388 9.93 20.49 -2.57
C ILE A 388 8.58 20.47 -3.29
N ARG A 389 7.67 19.56 -2.93
CA ARG A 389 6.33 19.48 -3.53
C ARG A 389 5.55 20.78 -3.34
N SER A 390 5.64 21.37 -2.14
CA SER A 390 4.99 22.64 -1.82
C SER A 390 5.66 23.82 -2.53
N GLU A 391 6.99 23.81 -2.62
CA GLU A 391 7.75 24.83 -3.35
C GLU A 391 7.43 24.85 -4.85
N LEU A 392 7.20 23.66 -5.45
CA LEU A 392 6.94 23.51 -6.87
C LEU A 392 5.45 23.55 -7.26
N ALA A 393 4.53 23.62 -6.30
CA ALA A 393 3.09 23.47 -6.56
C ALA A 393 2.51 24.44 -7.62
N ALA A 394 3.10 25.62 -7.77
CA ALA A 394 2.70 26.63 -8.77
C ALA A 394 3.46 26.51 -10.11
N MET A 395 4.31 25.50 -10.28
CA MET A 395 5.20 25.31 -11.43
C MET A 395 5.03 23.89 -12.02
N PRO A 396 3.94 23.63 -12.77
CA PRO A 396 3.60 22.30 -13.30
C PRO A 396 4.73 21.61 -14.06
N GLU A 397 5.45 22.34 -14.92
CA GLU A 397 6.57 21.79 -15.66
C GLU A 397 7.74 21.40 -14.73
N ALA A 398 7.95 22.14 -13.64
CA ALA A 398 8.99 21.79 -12.67
C ALA A 398 8.64 20.53 -11.87
N VAL A 399 7.36 20.37 -11.52
CA VAL A 399 6.85 19.15 -10.91
C VAL A 399 7.03 17.96 -11.87
N GLU A 400 6.64 18.11 -13.13
CA GLU A 400 6.82 17.05 -14.13
C GLU A 400 8.28 16.66 -14.34
N ARG A 401 9.20 17.63 -14.41
CA ARG A 401 10.64 17.34 -14.54
C ARG A 401 11.22 16.65 -13.30
N LEU A 402 10.74 17.00 -12.11
CA LEU A 402 11.09 16.29 -10.87
C LEU A 402 10.62 14.83 -10.97
N ASP A 403 9.38 14.62 -11.36
CA ASP A 403 8.74 13.30 -11.44
C ASP A 403 9.30 12.41 -12.56
N VAL A 404 9.70 13.00 -13.68
CA VAL A 404 10.38 12.30 -14.79
C VAL A 404 11.68 11.63 -14.33
N PHE A 405 12.34 12.15 -13.30
CA PHE A 405 13.51 11.49 -12.72
C PHE A 405 13.16 10.09 -12.20
N ASN A 406 12.08 9.98 -11.41
CA ASN A 406 11.57 8.72 -10.89
C ASN A 406 11.05 7.83 -12.03
N VAL A 407 10.42 8.39 -13.06
CA VAL A 407 9.99 7.63 -14.25
C VAL A 407 11.17 6.90 -14.89
N GLY A 408 12.32 7.56 -15.04
CA GLY A 408 13.51 6.91 -15.58
C GLY A 408 14.03 5.78 -14.68
N CYS A 409 13.99 5.95 -13.35
CA CYS A 409 14.34 4.88 -12.40
C CYS A 409 13.42 3.66 -12.53
N VAL A 410 12.10 3.87 -12.61
CA VAL A 410 11.13 2.78 -12.82
C VAL A 410 11.39 2.06 -14.15
N MET A 411 11.58 2.80 -15.25
CA MET A 411 11.88 2.23 -16.56
C MET A 411 13.18 1.40 -16.56
N SER A 412 14.21 1.90 -15.88
CA SER A 412 15.48 1.20 -15.66
C SER A 412 15.27 -0.15 -15.00
N GLN A 413 14.43 -0.20 -13.96
CA GLN A 413 14.13 -1.42 -13.24
C GLN A 413 13.29 -2.41 -14.04
N LEU A 414 12.25 -1.94 -14.74
CA LEU A 414 11.36 -2.78 -15.55
C LEU A 414 12.13 -3.55 -16.63
N VAL A 415 13.07 -2.87 -17.31
CA VAL A 415 13.87 -3.46 -18.39
C VAL A 415 15.16 -4.13 -17.88
N ARG A 416 15.53 -3.86 -16.61
CA ARG A 416 16.84 -4.17 -16.02
C ARG A 416 17.98 -3.56 -16.84
N CYS A 417 17.80 -2.30 -17.20
CA CYS A 417 18.78 -1.52 -17.92
C CYS A 417 19.74 -0.89 -16.93
N SER A 418 21.04 -1.10 -17.10
CA SER A 418 22.05 -0.34 -16.38
C SER A 418 22.06 1.11 -16.82
N VAL A 419 21.73 2.03 -15.92
CA VAL A 419 21.83 3.48 -16.14
C VAL A 419 23.06 3.99 -15.42
N GLU A 420 23.84 4.82 -16.11
CA GLU A 420 25.07 5.40 -15.61
C GLU A 420 24.85 6.84 -15.17
N PHE A 421 25.19 7.13 -13.93
CA PHE A 421 25.04 8.44 -13.32
C PHE A 421 26.40 9.07 -13.00
N PRO A 422 26.93 9.94 -13.88
CA PRO A 422 28.28 10.48 -13.70
C PRO A 422 28.42 11.48 -12.54
N TRP A 423 27.31 11.97 -12.03
CA TRP A 423 27.24 12.96 -10.96
C TRP A 423 26.89 12.35 -9.59
N MET A 424 26.50 11.07 -9.53
CA MET A 424 26.15 10.42 -8.28
C MET A 424 27.41 9.91 -7.56
N GLU A 425 27.52 10.24 -6.27
CA GLU A 425 28.68 9.85 -5.46
C GLU A 425 28.54 8.44 -4.86
N ARG A 426 27.30 7.95 -4.72
CA ARG A 426 26.92 6.62 -4.22
C ARG A 426 25.60 6.19 -4.86
N CYS A 427 25.39 4.89 -5.02
CA CYS A 427 24.13 4.26 -5.41
C CYS A 427 24.02 2.96 -4.61
N ASN A 428 22.84 2.70 -4.06
CA ASN A 428 22.58 1.52 -3.23
C ASN A 428 21.75 0.42 -3.94
N TYR A 429 21.57 0.50 -5.26
CA TYR A 429 20.66 -0.38 -5.99
C TYR A 429 21.37 -1.26 -7.04
N ASP A 430 20.95 -2.53 -7.14
CA ASP A 430 21.61 -3.57 -7.94
C ASP A 430 21.65 -3.32 -9.46
N TYR A 431 20.72 -2.50 -9.99
CA TYR A 431 20.57 -2.25 -11.44
C TYR A 431 20.81 -0.80 -11.87
N ILE A 432 21.16 0.08 -10.92
CA ILE A 432 21.54 1.46 -11.19
C ILE A 432 23.05 1.58 -10.93
N HIS A 433 23.83 1.96 -11.93
CA HIS A 433 25.29 1.97 -11.84
C HIS A 433 25.83 3.40 -11.83
N ILE A 434 26.82 3.64 -10.97
CA ILE A 434 27.51 4.92 -10.87
C ILE A 434 28.52 5.03 -12.02
N ALA A 435 28.63 6.18 -12.66
CA ALA A 435 29.82 6.49 -13.48
C ALA A 435 30.79 7.34 -12.64
N GLY A 436 31.67 6.67 -11.88
CA GLY A 436 32.69 7.34 -11.07
C GLY A 436 34.05 6.66 -11.22
N PRO A 437 35.17 7.40 -11.11
CA PRO A 437 36.54 6.88 -11.30
C PRO A 437 36.98 5.82 -10.26
N LYS A 438 36.11 5.43 -9.32
CA LYS A 438 36.37 4.46 -8.24
C LYS A 438 35.34 3.32 -8.21
N MET A 439 34.90 2.81 -9.36
CA MET A 439 33.91 1.73 -9.38
C MET A 439 34.53 0.32 -9.26
N HIS A 440 33.86 -0.54 -8.49
CA HIS A 440 33.83 -1.97 -8.77
C HIS A 440 33.13 -2.16 -10.12
N SER A 441 33.81 -2.80 -11.06
CA SER A 441 33.35 -3.00 -12.44
C SER A 441 31.93 -3.57 -12.47
N HIS A 442 30.97 -2.79 -12.97
CA HIS A 442 29.75 -3.39 -13.52
C HIS A 442 30.18 -4.34 -14.65
N ILE A 443 29.79 -5.61 -14.56
CA ILE A 443 30.04 -6.59 -15.61
C ILE A 443 28.77 -6.61 -16.46
N PRO A 444 28.78 -6.03 -17.68
CA PRO A 444 27.60 -6.02 -18.52
C PRO A 444 27.07 -7.42 -18.73
N ILE A 445 25.79 -7.64 -18.46
CA ILE A 445 25.15 -8.94 -18.70
C ILE A 445 24.74 -9.03 -20.16
N LYS A 446 24.56 -10.25 -20.69
CA LYS A 446 24.13 -10.50 -22.08
C LYS A 446 22.86 -9.72 -22.47
N ARG A 447 21.98 -9.41 -21.50
CA ARG A 447 20.77 -8.61 -21.69
C ARG A 447 21.09 -7.16 -22.05
N ASP A 448 22.15 -6.58 -21.51
CA ASP A 448 22.49 -5.16 -21.73
C ASP A 448 22.79 -4.87 -23.20
N SER A 449 23.37 -5.81 -23.93
CA SER A 449 23.63 -5.65 -25.37
C SER A 449 22.38 -5.77 -26.24
N GLN A 450 21.28 -6.30 -25.70
CA GLN A 450 20.00 -6.44 -26.41
C GLN A 450 19.10 -5.21 -26.27
N ILE A 451 19.31 -4.40 -25.23
CA ILE A 451 18.51 -3.21 -24.96
C ILE A 451 18.78 -2.14 -26.05
N PRO A 452 17.74 -1.62 -26.72
CA PRO A 452 17.90 -0.59 -27.75
C PRO A 452 18.63 0.66 -27.23
N SER A 453 19.55 1.22 -28.02
CA SER A 453 20.27 2.45 -27.65
C SER A 453 19.32 3.62 -27.38
N ALA A 454 18.30 3.77 -28.22
CA ALA A 454 17.26 4.78 -28.05
C ALA A 454 16.56 4.71 -26.67
N PHE A 455 16.36 3.50 -26.15
CA PHE A 455 15.79 3.31 -24.81
C PHE A 455 16.79 3.71 -23.72
N LYS A 456 18.06 3.29 -23.83
CA LYS A 456 19.11 3.67 -22.87
C LYS A 456 19.30 5.19 -22.81
N ASP A 457 19.30 5.84 -23.97
CA ASP A 457 19.45 7.28 -24.09
C ASP A 457 18.22 8.01 -23.52
N LEU A 458 17.01 7.49 -23.73
CA LEU A 458 15.80 8.00 -23.10
C LEU A 458 15.91 7.95 -21.57
N VAL A 459 16.25 6.79 -21.00
CA VAL A 459 16.36 6.64 -19.54
C VAL A 459 17.44 7.56 -18.96
N ARG A 460 18.60 7.68 -19.61
CA ARG A 460 19.66 8.62 -19.21
C ARG A 460 19.18 10.07 -19.19
N ARG A 461 18.39 10.48 -20.18
CA ARG A 461 17.82 11.84 -20.22
C ARG A 461 16.76 12.04 -19.14
N CYS A 462 15.89 11.06 -18.90
CA CYS A 462 14.90 11.13 -17.81
C CYS A 462 15.59 11.38 -16.46
N CYS A 463 16.73 10.74 -16.22
CA CYS A 463 17.48 10.89 -14.98
C CYS A 463 18.66 11.87 -15.09
N ALA A 464 18.59 12.86 -15.99
CA ALA A 464 19.64 13.85 -16.14
C ALA A 464 19.82 14.71 -14.88
N TYR A 465 21.08 15.09 -14.61
CA TYR A 465 21.43 15.94 -13.46
C TYR A 465 20.75 17.30 -13.54
N ASP A 466 20.80 17.92 -14.73
CA ASP A 466 20.12 19.17 -15.02
C ASP A 466 18.64 18.88 -15.35
N PRO A 467 17.68 19.43 -14.61
CA PRO A 467 16.25 19.18 -14.86
C PRO A 467 15.80 19.61 -16.26
N ARG A 468 16.51 20.55 -16.89
CA ARG A 468 16.20 21.07 -18.23
C ARG A 468 16.48 20.06 -19.33
N ASP A 469 17.43 19.16 -19.10
CA ASP A 469 17.80 18.10 -20.06
C ASP A 469 16.81 16.92 -20.03
N ARG A 470 15.92 16.88 -19.03
CA ARG A 470 14.90 15.85 -18.91
C ARG A 470 13.79 16.08 -19.94
N PRO A 471 13.33 15.03 -20.65
CA PRO A 471 12.16 15.14 -21.50
C PRO A 471 10.89 15.33 -20.66
N LEU A 472 9.82 15.82 -21.27
CA LEU A 472 8.48 15.78 -20.66
C LEU A 472 7.80 14.44 -20.99
N LEU A 473 6.78 14.04 -20.22
CA LEU A 473 6.06 12.77 -20.37
C LEU A 473 5.56 12.56 -21.80
N LYS A 474 5.10 13.62 -22.46
CA LYS A 474 4.66 13.56 -23.85
C LYS A 474 5.78 13.05 -24.78
N GLU A 475 6.99 13.58 -24.63
CA GLU A 475 8.14 13.14 -25.43
C GLU A 475 8.54 11.70 -25.09
N ILE A 476 8.54 11.35 -23.80
CA ILE A 476 8.83 9.98 -23.33
C ILE A 476 7.88 8.98 -24.01
N VAL A 477 6.58 9.26 -23.97
CA VAL A 477 5.55 8.41 -24.60
C VAL A 477 5.76 8.30 -26.11
N GLU A 478 6.04 9.41 -26.82
CA GLU A 478 6.30 9.34 -28.27
C GLU A 478 7.50 8.46 -28.62
N VAL A 479 8.59 8.50 -27.84
CA VAL A 479 9.75 7.62 -28.06
C VAL A 479 9.39 6.16 -27.76
N LEU A 480 8.60 5.91 -26.72
CA LEU A 480 8.24 4.55 -26.29
C LEU A 480 7.21 3.85 -27.19
N LYS A 481 6.39 4.60 -27.95
CA LYS A 481 5.36 4.06 -28.85
C LYS A 481 5.85 3.01 -29.84
N GLN A 482 7.13 3.04 -30.21
CA GLN A 482 7.72 2.05 -31.11
C GLN A 482 7.81 0.63 -30.50
N TRP A 483 7.60 0.50 -29.19
CA TRP A 483 7.60 -0.76 -28.44
C TRP A 483 6.23 -1.05 -27.76
N ALA A 484 5.19 -0.31 -28.14
CA ALA A 484 3.83 -0.45 -27.61
C ALA A 484 3.12 -1.73 -28.07
#